data_AF-A0A7S3WPY9-F1
#
_entry.id   AF-A0A7S3WPY9-F1
#
_cell.length_a   1.000
_cell.length_b   1.000
_cell.length_c   1.000
_cell.angle_alpha   90.00
_cell.angle_beta   90.00
_cell.angle_gamma   90.00
#
_symmetry.space_group_name_H-M   'P 1'
#
loop_
_entity.id
_entity.type
_entity.pdbx_description
1 polymer ?
#
loop_
_entity_poly.entity_id
_entity_poly.type
_entity_poly.pdbx_seq_one_letter_code
_entity_poly.pdbx_strand_id
1 'polypeptide(L)'
;DLFVMPSRYEPCGLPQMYAQAYGTLPIVTATGGLVDSVRDISEGSHVATGFHIHHLGADNMKGALWKAMELFHLRRAEFVQMQRTAMAMDFYWPQAMDEYE
;
A
#
# COMPACT_ATOMS: atom_id res chain seq x y z
N ASP A 1 10.76 3.35 5.38
CA ASP A 1 10.70 3.69 3.94
C ASP A 1 9.68 2.82 3.20
N LEU A 2 9.92 1.52 3.04
CA LEU A 2 9.01 0.60 2.36
C LEU A 2 8.78 -0.66 3.21
N PHE A 3 7.58 -1.25 3.13
CA PHE A 3 7.22 -2.52 3.76
C PHE A 3 6.73 -3.49 2.68
N VAL A 4 7.22 -4.73 2.64
CA VAL A 4 6.85 -5.70 1.60
C VAL A 4 6.06 -6.84 2.20
N MET A 5 4.88 -7.12 1.64
CA MET A 5 3.97 -8.18 2.09
C MET A 5 3.46 -8.99 0.89
N PRO A 6 4.24 -9.97 0.40
CA PRO A 6 3.91 -10.76 -0.79
C PRO A 6 3.03 -11.97 -0.43
N SER A 7 1.91 -11.74 0.27
CA SER A 7 1.01 -12.79 0.73
C SER A 7 0.27 -13.46 -0.43
N ARG A 8 0.09 -14.80 -0.36
CA ARG A 8 -0.78 -15.55 -1.29
C ARG A 8 -2.26 -15.40 -0.95
N TYR A 9 -2.55 -15.11 0.32
CA TYR A 9 -3.88 -14.93 0.88
C TYR A 9 -3.76 -14.04 2.11
N GLU A 10 -4.66 -13.06 2.25
CA GLU A 10 -4.69 -12.16 3.40
C GLU A 10 -6.15 -11.70 3.65
N PRO A 11 -6.82 -12.21 4.69
CA PRO A 11 -8.23 -11.93 4.92
C PRO A 11 -8.51 -10.58 5.59
N CYS A 12 -7.54 -10.02 6.33
CA CYS A 12 -7.73 -8.80 7.10
C CYS A 12 -6.65 -7.76 6.82
N GLY A 13 -5.37 -8.15 6.87
CA GLY A 13 -4.27 -7.23 6.61
C GLY A 13 -4.22 -6.08 7.63
N LEU A 14 -3.71 -6.34 8.81
CA LEU A 14 -3.34 -5.27 9.75
C LEU A 14 -1.95 -4.65 9.45
N PRO A 15 -0.92 -5.44 9.05
CA PRO A 15 0.43 -4.90 8.90
C PRO A 15 0.57 -3.75 7.91
N GLN A 16 -0.13 -3.79 6.77
CA GLN A 16 -0.10 -2.72 5.77
C GLN A 16 -0.86 -1.46 6.21
N MET A 17 -1.86 -1.58 7.09
CA MET A 17 -2.52 -0.42 7.71
C MET A 17 -1.56 0.26 8.70
N TYR A 18 -0.87 -0.51 9.54
CA TYR A 18 0.16 0.03 10.42
C TYR A 18 1.31 0.65 9.63
N ALA A 19 1.77 0.02 8.56
CA ALA A 19 2.80 0.58 7.69
C ALA A 19 2.39 1.97 7.20
N GLN A 20 1.17 2.12 6.66
CA GLN A 20 0.64 3.40 6.19
C GLN A 20 0.52 4.44 7.32
N ALA A 21 -0.01 4.06 8.48
CA ALA A 21 -0.16 4.94 9.64
C ALA A 21 1.18 5.51 10.15
N TYR A 22 2.26 4.71 10.06
CA TYR A 22 3.62 5.13 10.41
C TYR A 22 4.41 5.71 9.22
N GLY A 23 3.76 6.00 8.09
CA GLY A 23 4.38 6.62 6.92
C GLY A 23 5.31 5.70 6.14
N THR A 24 5.22 4.39 6.31
CA THR A 24 5.93 3.40 5.50
C THR A 24 5.02 2.91 4.38
N LEU A 25 5.42 3.11 3.13
CA LEU A 25 4.58 2.73 2.00
C LEU A 25 4.63 1.19 1.80
N PRO A 26 3.47 0.51 1.82
CA PRO A 26 3.40 -0.93 1.62
C PRO A 26 3.51 -1.31 0.13
N ILE A 27 4.17 -2.44 -0.13
CA ILE A 27 4.23 -3.16 -1.40
C ILE A 27 3.57 -4.51 -1.15
N VAL A 28 2.33 -4.67 -1.62
CA VAL A 28 1.44 -5.79 -1.27
C VAL A 28 1.09 -6.62 -2.48
N THR A 29 0.78 -7.90 -2.31
CA THR A 29 0.10 -8.65 -3.38
C THR A 29 -1.36 -8.22 -3.45
N ALA A 30 -1.89 -8.07 -4.66
CA ALA A 30 -3.29 -7.70 -4.88
C ALA A 30 -4.21 -8.90 -4.55
N THR A 31 -4.39 -9.20 -3.26
CA THR A 31 -5.26 -10.27 -2.75
C THR A 31 -5.97 -9.87 -1.46
N GLY A 32 -7.24 -10.28 -1.33
CA GLY A 32 -8.05 -10.07 -0.13
C GLY A 32 -8.01 -8.62 0.37
N GLY A 33 -7.92 -8.43 1.68
CA GLY A 33 -7.95 -7.11 2.31
C GLY A 33 -6.79 -6.19 1.93
N LEU A 34 -5.73 -6.69 1.27
CA LEU A 34 -4.63 -5.86 0.78
C LEU A 34 -5.05 -4.99 -0.42
N VAL A 35 -5.98 -5.48 -1.26
CA VAL A 35 -6.53 -4.69 -2.38
C VAL A 35 -7.36 -3.54 -1.84
N ASP A 36 -8.16 -3.81 -0.81
CA ASP A 36 -9.13 -2.84 -0.28
C ASP A 36 -8.45 -1.74 0.55
N SER A 37 -7.27 -2.02 1.12
CA SER A 37 -6.60 -1.14 2.08
C SER A 37 -5.38 -0.40 1.53
N VAL A 38 -4.96 -0.67 0.29
CA VAL A 38 -3.80 -0.02 -0.34
C VAL A 38 -4.20 0.47 -1.73
N ARG A 39 -4.07 1.79 -1.97
CA ARG A 39 -4.28 2.40 -3.29
C ARG A 39 -2.99 2.34 -4.10
N ASP A 40 -3.04 1.78 -5.30
CA ASP A 40 -1.83 1.52 -6.09
C ASP A 40 -1.28 2.80 -6.74
N ILE A 41 0.03 2.84 -6.95
CA ILE A 41 0.72 3.95 -7.63
C ILE A 41 0.17 4.24 -9.03
N SER A 42 -0.45 3.27 -9.71
CA SER A 42 -1.09 3.46 -11.02
C SER A 42 -2.30 4.40 -10.98
N GLU A 43 -2.92 4.62 -9.82
CA GLU A 43 -3.99 5.61 -9.63
C GLU A 43 -3.45 7.06 -9.58
N GLY A 44 -2.12 7.21 -9.49
CA GLY A 44 -1.42 8.49 -9.42
C GLY A 44 -0.83 8.76 -8.03
N SER A 45 0.40 9.30 -8.00
CA SER A 45 1.19 9.47 -6.76
C SER A 45 0.57 10.37 -5.69
N HIS A 46 -0.42 11.19 -6.05
CA HIS A 46 -1.11 12.10 -5.13
C HIS A 46 -2.23 11.42 -4.33
N VAL A 47 -2.84 10.36 -4.85
CA VAL A 47 -3.91 9.57 -4.18
C VAL A 47 -3.45 8.19 -3.73
N ALA A 48 -2.37 7.68 -4.32
CA ALA A 48 -1.83 6.37 -4.00
C ALA A 48 -1.31 6.29 -2.55
N THR A 49 -1.36 5.10 -1.98
CA THR A 49 -0.87 4.83 -0.63
C THR A 49 0.09 3.65 -0.56
N GLY A 50 0.29 2.91 -1.65
CA GLY A 50 1.30 1.86 -1.76
C GLY A 50 1.46 1.34 -3.19
N PHE A 51 1.92 0.09 -3.30
CA PHE A 51 2.21 -0.58 -4.56
C PHE A 51 1.62 -1.99 -4.56
N HIS A 52 1.06 -2.40 -5.69
CA HIS A 52 0.52 -3.74 -5.88
C HIS A 52 1.48 -4.62 -6.68
N ILE A 53 1.61 -5.87 -6.23
CA ILE A 53 2.12 -7.01 -6.98
C ILE A 53 0.87 -7.71 -7.53
N HIS A 54 0.45 -7.35 -8.75
CA HIS A 54 -0.82 -7.81 -9.33
C HIS A 54 -0.92 -9.34 -9.46
N HIS A 55 0.21 -10.00 -9.77
CA HIS A 55 0.30 -11.45 -9.78
C HIS A 55 1.54 -11.88 -9.01
N LEU A 56 1.38 -12.82 -8.09
CA LEU A 56 2.50 -13.34 -7.33
C LEU A 56 3.45 -14.12 -8.26
N GLY A 57 4.56 -13.48 -8.61
CA GLY A 57 5.60 -14.01 -9.48
C GLY A 57 6.82 -13.08 -9.48
N ALA A 58 7.99 -13.65 -9.78
CA ALA A 58 9.26 -12.93 -9.65
C ALA A 58 9.29 -11.62 -10.45
N ASP A 59 8.79 -11.63 -11.69
CA ASP A 59 8.80 -10.45 -12.56
C ASP A 59 7.88 -9.33 -12.06
N ASN A 60 6.68 -9.68 -11.59
CA ASN A 60 5.74 -8.71 -11.02
C ASN A 60 6.27 -8.11 -9.71
N MET A 61 6.87 -8.96 -8.86
CA MET A 61 7.49 -8.48 -7.62
C MET A 61 8.66 -7.54 -7.92
N LYS A 62 9.51 -7.90 -8.88
CA LYS A 62 10.61 -7.04 -9.35
C LYS A 62 10.08 -5.72 -9.90
N GLY A 63 9.00 -5.75 -10.69
CA GLY A 63 8.37 -4.55 -11.24
C GLY A 63 7.84 -3.61 -10.16
N ALA A 64 7.14 -4.15 -9.15
CA ALA A 64 6.63 -3.35 -8.04
C ALA A 64 7.77 -2.73 -7.20
N LEU A 65 8.80 -3.53 -6.88
CA LEU A 65 10.00 -3.04 -6.18
C LEU A 65 10.73 -1.96 -6.98
N TRP A 66 10.86 -2.12 -8.30
CA TRP A 66 11.49 -1.14 -9.16
C TRP A 66 10.76 0.20 -9.13
N LYS A 67 9.43 0.20 -9.30
CA LYS A 67 8.61 1.41 -9.21
C LYS A 67 8.77 2.10 -7.86
N ALA A 68 8.78 1.33 -6.77
CA ALA A 68 8.95 1.87 -5.43
C ALA A 68 10.34 2.50 -5.22
N MET A 69 11.40 1.83 -5.67
CA MET A 69 12.77 2.35 -5.58
C MET A 69 12.98 3.58 -6.48
N GLU A 70 12.44 3.57 -7.69
CA GLU A 70 12.48 4.71 -8.60
C GLU A 70 11.81 5.94 -7.96
N LEU A 71 10.62 5.78 -7.39
CA LEU A 71 9.93 6.85 -6.68
C LEU A 71 10.76 7.35 -5.49
N PHE A 72 11.28 6.43 -4.68
CA PHE A 72 12.07 6.74 -3.49
C PHE A 72 13.36 7.53 -3.81
N HIS A 73 14.08 7.14 -4.86
CA HIS A 73 15.39 7.70 -5.20
C HIS A 73 15.33 8.88 -6.17
N LEU A 74 14.43 8.85 -7.16
CA LEU A 74 14.41 9.83 -8.25
C LEU A 74 13.31 10.89 -8.06
N ARG A 75 12.28 10.59 -7.28
CA ARG A 75 11.08 11.44 -7.14
C ARG A 75 10.70 11.64 -5.67
N ARG A 76 11.69 12.06 -4.87
CA ARG A 76 11.58 12.17 -3.40
C ARG A 76 10.40 13.02 -2.92
N ALA A 77 10.08 14.12 -3.60
CA ALA A 77 8.94 14.97 -3.25
C ALA A 77 7.61 14.23 -3.40
N GLU A 78 7.43 13.48 -4.49
CA GLU A 78 6.26 12.63 -4.70
C GLU A 78 6.20 11.49 -3.68
N PHE A 79 7.34 10.88 -3.34
CA PHE A 79 7.41 9.86 -2.29
C PHE A 79 6.92 10.39 -0.94
N VAL A 80 7.40 11.56 -0.51
CA VAL A 80 6.99 12.18 0.76
C VAL A 80 5.51 12.57 0.73
N GLN A 81 5.00 13.03 -0.42
CA GLN A 81 3.58 13.31 -0.58
C GLN A 81 2.75 12.03 -0.42
N MET A 82 3.15 10.95 -1.08
CA MET A 82 2.49 9.65 -0.99
C MET A 82 2.50 9.10 0.44
N GLN A 83 3.61 9.27 1.18
CA GLN A 83 3.67 8.93 2.61
C GLN A 83 2.63 9.70 3.43
N ARG A 84 2.46 11.00 3.18
CA ARG A 84 1.46 11.82 3.88
C ARG A 84 0.04 11.40 3.53
N THR A 85 -0.22 11.08 2.26
CA THR A 85 -1.51 10.55 1.82
C THR A 85 -1.82 9.23 2.53
N ALA A 86 -0.85 8.31 2.61
CA ALA A 86 -0.98 7.05 3.34
C ALA A 86 -1.25 7.25 4.85
N MET A 87 -0.55 8.19 5.49
CA MET A 87 -0.75 8.50 6.92
C MET A 87 -2.10 9.14 7.22
N ALA A 88 -2.74 9.77 6.22
CA ALA A 88 -4.04 10.40 6.35
C ALA A 88 -5.21 9.43 6.10
N MET A 89 -4.94 8.17 5.75
CA MET A 89 -5.97 7.15 5.61
C MET A 89 -6.61 6.87 6.96
N ASP A 90 -7.95 6.86 6.97
CA ASP A 90 -8.72 6.49 8.15
C ASP A 90 -8.93 4.96 8.15
N PHE A 91 -8.40 4.29 9.17
CA PHE A 91 -8.58 2.85 9.41
C PHE A 91 -9.34 2.61 10.73
N TYR A 92 -10.11 3.61 11.21
CA TYR A 92 -10.71 3.60 12.53
C TYR A 92 -11.90 2.61 12.64
N TRP A 93 -11.79 1.70 13.61
CA TRP A 93 -12.69 0.56 13.84
C TRP A 93 -14.20 0.87 13.99
N PRO A 94 -14.64 1.98 14.61
CA PRO A 94 -16.06 2.30 14.73
C PRO A 94 -16.81 2.45 13.40
N GLN A 95 -16.16 2.90 12.32
CA GLN A 95 -16.79 2.96 11.00
C GLN A 95 -17.09 1.56 10.43
N ALA A 96 -16.32 0.54 10.82
CA ALA A 96 -16.57 -0.84 10.40
C ALA A 96 -17.76 -1.48 11.16
N MET A 97 -18.22 -0.91 12.27
CA MET A 97 -19.37 -1.45 13.01
C MET A 97 -20.71 -1.08 12.36
N ASP A 98 -20.78 0.08 11.70
CA ASP A 98 -21.99 0.52 10.96
C ASP A 98 -22.33 -0.42 9.79
N GLU A 99 -21.37 -1.18 9.25
CA GLU A 99 -21.63 -2.21 8.22
C GLU A 99 -22.27 -3.49 8.76
N TYR A 100 -22.28 -3.70 10.09
CA TYR A 100 -22.85 -4.87 10.74
C TYR A 100 -24.20 -4.62 11.46
N GLU A 101 -24.65 -3.36 11.55
CA GLU A 101 -26.01 -2.99 12.01
C GLU A 101 -27.00 -2.89 10.84
#